data_AF-A0A972ESH1-F1
#
_entry.id   AF-A0A972ESH1-F1
#
_cell.length_a   1.000
_cell.length_b   1.000
_cell.length_c   1.000
_cell.angle_alpha   90.00
_cell.angle_beta   90.00
_cell.angle_gamma   90.00
#
_symmetry.space_group_name_H-M   'P 1'
#
loop_
_entity.id
_entity.type
_entity.pdbx_description
1 polymer ?
#
loop_
_entity_poly.entity_id
_entity_poly.type
_entity_poly.pdbx_seq_one_letter_code
_entity_poly.pdbx_strand_id
1 'polypeptide(L)'
;MKAPLQNALKTGLMLTLTRRLLLTLERRFGETWSLKATELATQPWPDVRKQILEQVNLMTERRAKRLLGADGEIARDLAANAEHLTLALDDEIERMRLLQLTTQGTRVSFDAKSHRRQLTGTLRMTYIFSLANLLEKIPLKDLNEQVLAHLEEAEKVFVTVFGNAEWEHLRANNFTLASLPQNTRDALSRQLGSERLTELQALPLDEIPLQEKPNVVQELGRAAQNRIYRQLLLGTITETWVEYLTKMEALRVSITMESYAQRDPLVQYKSKASTMYTELFSEVRQTVISRMFRYRPNLPADFSGTLSGAGVSPAASSGESPRAPQANAAQQKRRKRH
;
A
#
# COMPACT_ATOMS: atom_id res chain seq x y z
N MET A 1 -55.08 3.43 -0.55
CA MET A 1 -54.58 2.08 -0.87
C MET A 1 -55.27 1.07 0.03
N LYS A 2 -55.65 -0.11 -0.46
CA LYS A 2 -56.28 -1.15 0.38
C LYS A 2 -55.28 -1.59 1.46
N ALA A 3 -55.68 -1.59 2.74
CA ALA A 3 -54.89 -2.03 3.89
C ALA A 3 -54.05 -3.32 3.69
N PRO A 4 -54.55 -4.39 3.01
CA PRO A 4 -53.74 -5.58 2.74
C PRO A 4 -52.52 -5.32 1.84
N LEU A 5 -52.62 -4.39 0.89
CA LEU A 5 -51.54 -4.05 -0.04
C LEU A 5 -50.44 -3.24 0.66
N GLN A 6 -50.82 -2.36 1.58
CA GLN A 6 -49.86 -1.63 2.43
C GLN A 6 -49.11 -2.57 3.37
N ASN A 7 -49.79 -3.54 3.97
CA ASN A 7 -49.16 -4.53 4.86
C ASN A 7 -48.22 -5.47 4.09
N ALA A 8 -48.62 -5.92 2.90
CA ALA A 8 -47.76 -6.74 2.03
C ALA A 8 -46.50 -5.97 1.59
N LEU A 9 -46.65 -4.70 1.20
CA LEU A 9 -45.53 -3.85 0.79
C LEU A 9 -44.58 -3.58 1.97
N LYS A 10 -45.12 -3.24 3.15
CA LYS A 10 -44.33 -3.04 4.38
C LYS A 10 -43.54 -4.29 4.75
N THR A 11 -44.17 -5.46 4.71
CA THR A 11 -43.51 -6.74 5.03
C THR A 11 -42.43 -7.08 4.01
N GLY A 12 -42.66 -6.85 2.72
CA GLY A 12 -41.67 -7.07 1.66
C GLY A 12 -40.45 -6.13 1.77
N LEU A 13 -40.68 -4.86 2.09
CA LEU A 13 -39.60 -3.92 2.38
C LEU A 13 -38.82 -4.31 3.63
N MET A 14 -39.51 -4.66 4.71
CA MET A 14 -38.88 -5.13 5.96
C MET A 14 -38.02 -6.35 5.72
N LEU A 15 -38.50 -7.35 4.96
CA LEU A 15 -37.73 -8.54 4.59
C LEU A 15 -36.47 -8.19 3.81
N THR A 16 -36.58 -7.28 2.86
CA THR A 16 -35.43 -6.86 2.04
C THR A 16 -34.38 -6.14 2.89
N LEU A 17 -34.82 -5.26 3.79
CA LEU A 17 -33.94 -4.52 4.70
C LEU A 17 -33.28 -5.44 5.72
N THR A 18 -34.04 -6.30 6.40
CA THR A 18 -33.49 -7.23 7.40
C THR A 18 -32.52 -8.22 6.78
N ARG A 19 -32.82 -8.75 5.58
CA ARG A 19 -31.91 -9.63 4.86
C ARG A 19 -30.59 -8.94 4.52
N ARG A 20 -30.65 -7.70 4.00
CA ARG A 20 -29.43 -6.93 3.69
C ARG A 20 -28.63 -6.62 4.95
N LEU A 21 -29.29 -6.21 6.03
CA LEU A 21 -28.65 -5.91 7.30
C LEU A 21 -27.99 -7.14 7.93
N LEU A 22 -28.67 -8.29 7.95
CA LEU A 22 -28.08 -9.53 8.46
C LEU A 22 -26.87 -9.94 7.61
N LEU A 23 -27.00 -9.94 6.28
CA LEU A 23 -25.89 -10.27 5.40
C LEU A 23 -24.67 -9.35 5.59
N THR A 24 -24.88 -8.05 5.79
CA THR A 24 -23.76 -7.11 6.03
C THR A 24 -23.12 -7.34 7.39
N LEU A 25 -23.92 -7.59 8.44
CA LEU A 25 -23.42 -7.84 9.78
C LEU A 25 -22.69 -9.19 9.86
N GLU A 26 -23.26 -10.27 9.33
CA GLU A 26 -22.62 -11.59 9.28
C GLU A 26 -21.28 -11.54 8.55
N ARG A 27 -21.21 -10.84 7.40
CA ARG A 27 -19.94 -10.62 6.69
C ARG A 27 -18.93 -9.83 7.52
N ARG A 28 -19.38 -8.81 8.26
CA ARG A 28 -18.51 -7.97 9.10
C ARG A 28 -17.96 -8.73 10.31
N PHE A 29 -18.74 -9.63 10.89
CA PHE A 29 -18.31 -10.49 11.99
C PHE A 29 -17.61 -11.77 11.50
N GLY A 30 -17.80 -12.16 10.23
CA GLY A 30 -17.22 -13.36 9.64
C GLY A 30 -17.88 -14.66 10.16
N GLU A 31 -19.12 -14.56 10.63
CA GLU A 31 -19.90 -15.61 11.27
C GLU A 31 -21.38 -15.53 10.87
N THR A 32 -22.02 -16.68 10.71
CA THR A 32 -23.46 -16.80 10.42
C THR A 32 -24.28 -16.70 11.70
N TRP A 33 -25.38 -15.97 11.68
CA TRP A 33 -26.25 -15.78 12.84
C TRP A 33 -27.47 -16.69 12.77
N SER A 34 -28.07 -16.99 13.92
CA SER A 34 -29.31 -17.78 14.01
C SER A 34 -30.57 -17.01 13.59
N LEU A 35 -30.47 -15.68 13.47
CA LEU A 35 -31.58 -14.79 13.13
C LEU A 35 -32.01 -14.98 11.67
N LYS A 36 -33.29 -15.32 11.44
CA LYS A 36 -33.83 -15.44 10.08
C LYS A 36 -34.56 -14.18 9.65
N ALA A 37 -34.17 -13.64 8.49
CA ALA A 37 -34.79 -12.43 7.93
C ALA A 37 -36.31 -12.55 7.74
N THR A 38 -36.81 -13.76 7.42
CA THR A 38 -38.23 -14.07 7.24
C THR A 38 -39.02 -13.96 8.54
N GLU A 39 -38.43 -14.34 9.67
CA GLU A 39 -39.06 -14.28 11.01
C GLU A 39 -39.02 -12.85 11.56
N LEU A 40 -37.96 -12.09 11.26
CA LEU A 40 -37.86 -10.67 11.64
C LEU A 40 -38.79 -9.77 10.83
N ALA A 41 -39.04 -10.09 9.56
CA ALA A 41 -39.84 -9.26 8.66
C ALA A 41 -41.31 -9.09 9.09
N THR A 42 -41.83 -10.05 9.87
CA THR A 42 -43.21 -10.04 10.37
C THR A 42 -43.36 -9.32 11.72
N GLN A 43 -42.26 -8.98 12.38
CA GLN A 43 -42.25 -8.33 13.69
C GLN A 43 -42.22 -6.80 13.58
N PRO A 44 -42.67 -6.08 14.62
CA PRO A 44 -42.46 -4.64 14.74
C PRO A 44 -40.97 -4.27 14.72
N TRP A 45 -40.63 -3.18 14.02
CA TRP A 45 -39.23 -2.72 13.92
C TRP A 45 -38.50 -2.51 15.26
N PRO A 46 -39.13 -1.99 16.35
CA PRO A 46 -38.46 -1.87 17.64
C PRO A 46 -37.94 -3.21 18.19
N ASP A 47 -38.70 -4.29 18.02
CA ASP A 47 -38.34 -5.63 18.48
C ASP A 47 -37.21 -6.23 17.63
N VAL A 48 -37.31 -6.06 16.30
CA VAL A 48 -36.26 -6.44 15.36
C VAL A 48 -34.95 -5.71 15.68
N ARG A 49 -35.02 -4.39 15.91
CA ARG A 49 -33.86 -3.58 16.30
C ARG A 49 -33.23 -4.09 17.59
N LYS A 50 -34.04 -4.40 18.60
CA LYS A 50 -33.56 -4.91 19.89
C LYS A 50 -32.82 -6.24 19.72
N GLN A 51 -33.41 -7.21 19.01
CA GLN A 51 -32.79 -8.51 18.75
C GLN A 51 -31.47 -8.39 17.97
N ILE A 52 -31.43 -7.54 16.94
CA ILE A 52 -30.20 -7.30 16.18
C ILE A 52 -29.12 -6.66 17.08
N LEU A 53 -29.47 -5.68 17.91
CA LEU A 53 -28.51 -5.02 18.81
C LEU A 53 -28.00 -5.97 19.89
N GLU A 54 -28.86 -6.79 20.49
CA GLU A 54 -28.46 -7.82 21.45
C GLU A 54 -27.49 -8.81 20.81
N GLN A 55 -27.79 -9.27 19.60
CA GLN A 55 -26.89 -10.15 18.85
C GLN A 55 -25.55 -9.47 18.55
N VAL A 56 -25.55 -8.21 18.10
CA VAL A 56 -24.33 -7.43 17.85
C VAL A 56 -23.48 -7.30 19.11
N ASN A 57 -24.08 -6.97 20.25
CA ASN A 57 -23.38 -6.80 21.53
C ASN A 57 -22.76 -8.13 21.98
N LEU A 58 -23.54 -9.21 21.98
CA LEU A 58 -23.07 -10.54 22.33
C LEU A 58 -21.91 -11.00 21.43
N MET A 59 -21.99 -10.75 20.12
CA MET A 59 -20.91 -11.07 19.18
C MET A 59 -19.66 -10.21 19.43
N THR A 60 -19.85 -8.95 19.78
CA THR A 60 -18.75 -8.03 20.10
C THR A 60 -18.03 -8.45 21.38
N GLU A 61 -18.77 -8.81 22.43
CA GLU A 61 -18.22 -9.33 23.69
C GLU A 61 -17.47 -10.65 23.48
N ARG A 62 -18.05 -11.58 22.72
CA ARG A 62 -17.37 -12.85 22.36
C ARG A 62 -16.07 -12.59 21.61
N ARG A 63 -16.08 -11.69 20.63
CA ARG A 63 -14.87 -11.30 19.89
C ARG A 63 -13.85 -10.65 20.81
N ALA A 64 -14.27 -9.75 21.70
CA ALA A 64 -13.40 -9.11 22.67
C ALA A 64 -12.75 -10.13 23.60
N LYS A 65 -13.52 -11.08 24.16
CA LYS A 65 -12.98 -12.15 25.00
C LYS A 65 -12.02 -13.07 24.26
N ARG A 66 -12.32 -13.43 23.00
CA ARG A 66 -11.45 -14.28 22.16
C ARG A 66 -10.11 -13.59 21.85
N LEU A 67 -10.13 -12.29 21.55
CA LEU A 67 -8.93 -11.55 21.16
C LEU A 67 -8.14 -11.04 22.36
N LEU A 68 -8.82 -10.41 23.33
CA LEU A 68 -8.25 -9.62 24.44
C LEU A 68 -8.43 -10.24 25.83
N GLY A 69 -9.08 -11.42 25.94
CA GLY A 69 -9.17 -12.11 27.23
C GLY A 69 -7.79 -12.54 27.75
N ALA A 70 -7.72 -12.95 29.03
CA ALA A 70 -6.48 -13.41 29.66
C ALA A 70 -5.79 -14.54 28.87
N ASP A 71 -6.57 -15.48 28.33
CA ASP A 71 -6.10 -16.54 27.42
C ASP A 71 -6.45 -16.27 25.96
N GLY A 72 -6.65 -15.00 25.59
CA GLY A 72 -7.01 -14.58 24.23
C GLY A 72 -5.88 -14.79 23.22
N GLU A 73 -6.23 -14.75 21.93
CA GLU A 73 -5.25 -14.91 20.84
C GLU A 73 -4.08 -13.93 20.96
N ILE A 74 -4.37 -12.66 21.27
CA ILE A 74 -3.34 -11.63 21.36
C ILE A 74 -2.44 -11.87 22.58
N ALA A 75 -3.02 -12.24 23.73
CA ALA A 75 -2.24 -12.53 24.94
C ALA A 75 -1.27 -13.71 24.72
N ARG A 76 -1.71 -14.77 24.02
CA ARG A 76 -0.85 -15.91 23.67
C ARG A 76 0.25 -15.52 22.70
N ASP A 77 -0.07 -14.74 21.68
CA ASP A 77 0.91 -14.29 20.69
C ASP A 77 1.96 -13.37 21.33
N LEU A 78 1.55 -12.50 22.25
CA LEU A 78 2.45 -11.66 23.04
C LEU A 78 3.34 -12.49 23.97
N ALA A 79 2.77 -13.46 24.68
CA ALA A 79 3.53 -14.37 25.55
C ALA A 79 4.56 -15.21 24.76
N ALA A 80 4.21 -15.65 23.55
CA ALA A 80 5.11 -16.39 22.67
C ALA A 80 6.25 -15.52 22.11
N ASN A 81 6.12 -14.19 22.14
CA ASN A 81 7.09 -13.22 21.61
C ASN A 81 7.61 -12.28 22.71
N ALA A 82 7.81 -12.80 23.93
CA ALA A 82 8.22 -12.01 25.09
C ALA A 82 9.57 -11.28 24.91
N GLU A 83 10.51 -11.86 24.18
CA GLU A 83 11.79 -11.20 23.86
C GLU A 83 11.56 -9.93 23.02
N HIS A 84 10.72 -10.02 21.99
CA HIS A 84 10.35 -8.88 21.15
C HIS A 84 9.64 -7.77 21.94
N LEU A 85 8.89 -8.11 22.99
CA LEU A 85 8.28 -7.11 23.89
C LEU A 85 9.31 -6.26 24.62
N THR A 86 10.42 -6.86 25.04
CA THR A 86 11.50 -6.11 25.69
C THR A 86 12.23 -5.23 24.69
N LEU A 87 12.55 -5.75 23.51
CA LEU A 87 13.26 -5.01 22.46
C LEU A 87 12.45 -3.83 21.93
N ALA A 88 11.13 -3.96 21.85
CA ALA A 88 10.24 -2.91 21.39
C ALA A 88 10.18 -1.67 22.30
N LEU A 89 10.72 -1.71 23.51
CA LEU A 89 10.82 -0.49 24.31
C LEU A 89 11.79 0.51 23.67
N ASP A 90 12.86 -0.01 23.06
CA ASP A 90 13.94 0.81 22.52
C ASP A 90 13.93 0.85 20.97
N ASP A 91 13.52 -0.25 20.31
CA ASP A 91 13.54 -0.38 18.85
C ASP A 91 12.14 -0.17 18.21
N GLU A 92 12.06 0.79 17.30
CA GLU A 92 10.85 1.11 16.54
C GLU A 92 10.42 0.00 15.57
N ILE A 93 11.37 -0.75 15.01
CA ILE A 93 11.07 -1.88 14.10
C ILE A 93 10.34 -2.98 14.87
N GLU A 94 10.83 -3.29 16.07
CA GLU A 94 10.20 -4.28 16.94
C GLU A 94 8.84 -3.79 17.47
N ARG A 95 8.67 -2.48 17.76
CA ARG A 95 7.33 -1.91 18.04
C ARG A 95 6.37 -2.13 16.89
N MET A 96 6.80 -1.83 15.66
CA MET A 96 5.97 -2.00 14.46
C MET A 96 5.61 -3.47 14.25
N ARG A 97 6.55 -4.38 14.48
CA ARG A 97 6.31 -5.83 14.42
C ARG A 97 5.28 -6.29 15.44
N LEU A 98 5.35 -5.82 16.69
CA LEU A 98 4.35 -6.13 17.71
C LEU A 98 2.98 -5.54 17.38
N LEU A 99 2.93 -4.32 16.84
CA LEU A 99 1.68 -3.73 16.35
C LEU A 99 1.07 -4.58 15.23
N GLN A 100 1.87 -5.09 14.30
CA GLN A 100 1.37 -6.02 13.28
C GLN A 100 0.89 -7.34 13.88
N LEU A 101 1.64 -7.92 14.82
CA LEU A 101 1.29 -9.17 15.52
C LEU A 101 -0.06 -9.06 16.24
N THR A 102 -0.31 -7.94 16.91
CA THR A 102 -1.53 -7.71 17.69
C THR A 102 -2.73 -7.37 16.79
N THR A 103 -2.51 -6.68 15.67
CA THR A 103 -3.59 -6.21 14.79
C THR A 103 -3.93 -7.16 13.65
N GLN A 104 -3.00 -8.03 13.25
CA GLN A 104 -3.15 -9.00 12.17
C GLN A 104 -3.10 -10.44 12.71
N GLY A 105 -3.77 -11.36 12.05
CA GLY A 105 -3.80 -12.78 12.40
C GLY A 105 -3.97 -13.65 11.17
N THR A 106 -3.69 -14.94 11.28
CA THR A 106 -3.86 -15.88 10.18
C THR A 106 -5.14 -16.69 10.35
N ARG A 107 -5.94 -16.81 9.29
CA ARG A 107 -7.10 -17.70 9.25
C ARG A 107 -6.89 -18.73 8.15
N VAL A 108 -7.19 -19.99 8.43
CA VAL A 108 -7.27 -21.02 7.40
C VAL A 108 -8.50 -20.72 6.54
N SER A 109 -8.26 -20.40 5.27
CA SER A 109 -9.26 -20.29 4.23
C SER A 109 -9.08 -21.45 3.24
N PHE A 110 -10.07 -21.63 2.36
CA PHE A 110 -9.98 -22.55 1.24
C PHE A 110 -10.06 -21.75 -0.05
N ASP A 111 -9.15 -21.99 -0.98
CA ASP A 111 -9.23 -21.39 -2.30
C ASP A 111 -10.46 -21.96 -3.04
N ALA A 112 -11.34 -21.08 -3.52
CA ALA A 112 -12.58 -21.44 -4.19
C ALA A 112 -12.35 -22.21 -5.51
N LYS A 113 -11.18 -22.07 -6.14
CA LYS A 113 -10.87 -22.74 -7.41
C LYS A 113 -10.12 -24.06 -7.23
N SER A 114 -9.18 -24.13 -6.28
CA SER A 114 -8.37 -25.34 -6.06
C SER A 114 -8.82 -26.20 -4.87
N HIS A 115 -9.78 -25.73 -4.06
CA HIS A 115 -10.21 -26.35 -2.79
C HIS A 115 -9.05 -26.63 -1.81
N ARG A 116 -7.90 -25.99 -2.00
CA ARG A 116 -6.74 -26.17 -1.13
C ARG A 116 -6.83 -25.24 0.07
N ARG A 117 -6.35 -25.73 1.23
CA ARG A 117 -6.17 -24.92 2.43
C ARG A 117 -5.11 -23.86 2.16
N GLN A 118 -5.43 -22.61 2.43
CA GLN A 118 -4.52 -21.49 2.36
C GLN A 118 -4.59 -20.69 3.67
N LEU A 119 -3.45 -20.24 4.17
CA LEU A 119 -3.44 -19.27 5.26
C LEU A 119 -3.64 -17.89 4.67
N THR A 120 -4.70 -17.20 5.09
CA THR A 120 -4.97 -15.82 4.68
C THR A 120 -4.77 -14.90 5.88
N GLY A 121 -4.04 -13.81 5.68
CA GLY A 121 -3.93 -12.73 6.66
C GLY A 121 -5.30 -12.07 6.86
N THR A 122 -5.71 -11.92 8.11
CA THR A 122 -6.97 -11.32 8.53
C THR A 122 -6.69 -10.23 9.55
N LEU A 123 -7.41 -9.11 9.45
CA LEU A 123 -7.28 -8.02 10.40
C LEU A 123 -8.08 -8.39 11.68
N ARG A 124 -7.37 -8.63 12.79
CA ARG A 124 -7.96 -8.95 14.09
C ARG A 124 -8.61 -7.72 14.70
N MET A 125 -7.92 -6.58 14.65
CA MET A 125 -8.36 -5.31 15.22
C MET A 125 -8.36 -4.20 14.16
N THR A 126 -9.49 -3.53 13.99
CA THR A 126 -9.58 -2.33 13.14
C THR A 126 -9.35 -1.11 14.00
N TYR A 127 -8.28 -0.36 13.73
CA TYR A 127 -7.91 0.85 14.47
C TYR A 127 -8.17 2.13 13.69
N ILE A 128 -8.73 2.06 12.46
CA ILE A 128 -8.94 3.23 11.58
C ILE A 128 -9.74 4.35 12.27
N PHE A 129 -10.86 4.00 12.92
CA PHE A 129 -11.66 4.99 13.64
C PHE A 129 -10.96 5.51 14.90
N SER A 130 -10.19 4.66 15.58
CA SER A 130 -9.38 5.10 16.72
C SER A 130 -8.31 6.10 16.28
N LEU A 131 -7.63 5.84 15.16
CA LEU A 131 -6.67 6.76 14.57
C LEU A 131 -7.34 8.06 14.14
N ALA A 132 -8.49 7.99 13.47
CA ALA A 132 -9.24 9.19 13.09
C ALA A 132 -9.56 10.07 14.30
N ASN A 133 -10.05 9.47 15.40
CA ASN A 133 -10.32 10.19 16.64
C ASN A 133 -9.06 10.75 17.33
N LEU A 134 -7.90 10.13 17.13
CA LEU A 134 -6.63 10.66 17.63
C LEU A 134 -6.15 11.83 16.78
N LEU A 135 -6.25 11.71 15.46
CA LEU A 135 -5.87 12.75 14.50
C LEU A 135 -6.77 13.99 14.60
N GLU A 136 -8.07 13.81 14.83
CA GLU A 136 -9.03 14.91 15.00
C GLU A 136 -8.66 15.83 16.19
N LYS A 137 -7.97 15.29 17.20
CA LYS A 137 -7.54 16.05 18.38
C LYS A 137 -6.28 16.87 18.14
N ILE A 138 -5.58 16.66 17.02
CA ILE A 138 -4.33 17.35 16.70
C ILE A 138 -4.68 18.61 15.89
N PRO A 139 -4.23 19.81 16.29
CA PRO A 139 -4.38 21.01 15.49
C PRO A 139 -3.80 20.84 14.08
N LEU A 140 -4.46 21.39 13.07
CA LEU A 140 -4.06 21.23 11.65
C LEU A 140 -2.60 21.66 11.39
N LYS A 141 -2.15 22.72 12.08
CA LYS A 141 -0.77 23.20 11.96
C LYS A 141 0.24 22.14 12.43
N ASP A 142 0.03 21.59 13.62
CA ASP A 142 0.91 20.60 14.22
C ASP A 142 0.93 19.30 13.41
N LEU A 143 -0.23 18.91 12.86
CA LEU A 143 -0.32 17.75 11.96
C LEU A 143 0.50 17.96 10.68
N ASN A 144 0.44 19.15 10.09
CA ASN A 144 1.24 19.47 8.90
C ASN A 144 2.74 19.44 9.21
N GLU A 145 3.16 19.97 10.35
CA GLU A 145 4.56 19.92 10.80
C GLU A 145 5.02 18.47 11.02
N GLN A 146 4.21 17.62 11.63
CA GLN A 146 4.51 16.20 11.81
C GLN A 146 4.65 15.45 10.47
N VAL A 147 3.73 15.68 9.53
CA VAL A 147 3.79 15.06 8.20
C VAL A 147 5.03 15.52 7.43
N LEU A 148 5.39 16.80 7.52
CA LEU A 148 6.59 17.33 6.90
C LEU A 148 7.86 16.74 7.53
N ALA A 149 7.94 16.71 8.85
CA ALA A 149 9.07 16.13 9.56
C ALA A 149 9.28 14.64 9.19
N HIS A 150 8.18 13.87 9.13
CA HIS A 150 8.23 12.48 8.69
C HIS A 150 8.69 12.35 7.22
N LEU A 151 8.27 13.25 6.32
CA LEU A 151 8.73 13.27 4.93
C LEU A 151 10.24 13.53 4.84
N GLU A 152 10.75 14.51 5.59
CA GLU A 152 12.18 14.85 5.62
C GLU A 152 13.03 13.73 6.21
N GLU A 153 12.53 13.05 7.24
CA GLU A 153 13.19 11.88 7.81
C GLU A 153 13.22 10.71 6.81
N ALA A 154 12.10 10.43 6.15
CA ALA A 154 12.04 9.43 5.10
C ALA A 154 13.00 9.76 3.94
N GLU A 155 13.13 11.03 3.56
CA GLU A 155 14.07 11.47 2.52
C GLU A 155 15.52 11.16 2.91
N LYS A 156 15.90 11.41 4.17
CA LYS A 156 17.23 11.07 4.70
C LYS A 156 17.49 9.56 4.66
N VAL A 157 16.51 8.76 5.07
CA VAL A 157 16.61 7.29 5.01
C VAL A 157 16.74 6.81 3.56
N PHE A 158 15.99 7.40 2.62
CA PHE A 158 16.08 7.05 1.21
C PHE A 158 17.45 7.35 0.61
N VAL A 159 18.13 8.44 1.02
CA VAL A 159 19.52 8.70 0.62
C VAL A 159 20.40 7.50 0.95
N THR A 160 20.33 7.00 2.19
CA THR A 160 21.14 5.84 2.60
C THR A 160 20.75 4.58 1.83
N VAL A 161 19.46 4.31 1.64
CA VAL A 161 18.98 3.13 0.90
C VAL A 161 19.44 3.17 -0.56
N PHE A 162 19.25 4.30 -1.24
CA PHE A 162 19.65 4.48 -2.64
C PHE A 162 21.17 4.48 -2.79
N GLY A 163 21.89 5.08 -1.84
CA GLY A 163 23.35 5.07 -1.82
C GLY A 163 23.93 3.67 -1.71
N ASN A 164 23.37 2.83 -0.83
CA ASN A 164 23.76 1.43 -0.72
C ASN A 164 23.42 0.63 -1.98
N ALA A 165 22.27 0.89 -2.60
CA ALA A 165 21.89 0.24 -3.86
C ALA A 165 22.86 0.60 -5.00
N GLU A 166 23.24 1.88 -5.12
CA GLU A 166 24.23 2.33 -6.11
C GLU A 166 25.63 1.79 -5.80
N TRP A 167 26.02 1.74 -4.52
CA TRP A 167 27.29 1.14 -4.10
C TRP A 167 27.38 -0.32 -4.57
N GLU A 168 26.38 -1.13 -4.27
CA GLU A 168 26.35 -2.54 -4.70
C GLU A 168 26.27 -2.68 -6.23
N HIS A 169 25.55 -1.78 -6.90
CA HIS A 169 25.51 -1.75 -8.37
C HIS A 169 26.88 -1.46 -8.98
N LEU A 170 27.61 -0.47 -8.46
CA LEU A 170 28.96 -0.16 -8.95
C LEU A 170 29.91 -1.31 -8.66
N ARG A 171 29.81 -1.91 -7.46
CA ARG A 171 30.62 -3.06 -7.03
C ARG A 171 30.39 -4.26 -7.94
N ALA A 172 29.14 -4.64 -8.19
CA ALA A 172 28.79 -5.79 -9.03
C ALA A 172 29.27 -5.63 -10.49
N ASN A 173 29.39 -4.39 -10.97
CA ASN A 173 29.84 -4.09 -12.33
C ASN A 173 31.33 -3.69 -12.41
N ASN A 174 32.09 -3.79 -11.32
CA ASN A 174 33.51 -3.39 -11.22
C ASN A 174 33.76 -1.94 -11.64
N PHE A 175 32.81 -1.03 -11.38
CA PHE A 175 32.98 0.40 -11.58
C PHE A 175 33.70 1.04 -10.38
N THR A 176 34.53 2.05 -10.64
CA THR A 176 35.23 2.83 -9.61
C THR A 176 34.60 4.21 -9.45
N LEU A 177 35.01 4.99 -8.43
CA LEU A 177 34.47 6.34 -8.26
C LEU A 177 34.85 7.29 -9.41
N ALA A 178 35.88 6.95 -10.21
CA ALA A 178 36.25 7.72 -11.39
C ALA A 178 35.17 7.69 -12.50
N SER A 179 34.37 6.62 -12.59
CA SER A 179 33.30 6.52 -13.60
C SER A 179 32.05 7.33 -13.23
N LEU A 180 32.02 7.96 -12.06
CA LEU A 180 30.88 8.75 -11.61
C LEU A 180 30.76 10.06 -12.41
N PRO A 181 29.52 10.57 -12.57
CA PRO A 181 29.29 11.88 -13.17
C PRO A 181 30.11 12.98 -12.47
N GLN A 182 30.56 13.98 -13.24
CA GLN A 182 31.38 15.09 -12.73
C GLN A 182 30.76 15.73 -11.48
N ASN A 183 29.46 16.03 -11.53
CA ASN A 183 28.74 16.67 -10.42
C ASN A 183 28.82 15.85 -9.12
N THR A 184 28.78 14.51 -9.22
CA THR A 184 28.89 13.60 -8.08
C THR A 184 30.32 13.58 -7.55
N ARG A 185 31.32 13.58 -8.44
CA ARG A 185 32.74 13.68 -8.05
C ARG A 185 33.06 15.02 -7.38
N ASP A 186 32.45 16.11 -7.85
CA ASP A 186 32.58 17.43 -7.24
C ASP A 186 31.91 17.51 -5.86
N ALA A 187 30.82 16.79 -5.65
CA ALA A 187 30.18 16.69 -4.34
C ALA A 187 31.03 15.85 -3.36
N LEU A 188 31.53 14.71 -3.83
CA LEU A 188 32.47 13.87 -3.07
C LEU A 188 33.76 14.64 -2.72
N SER A 189 34.31 15.43 -3.64
CA SER A 189 35.54 16.19 -3.38
C SER A 189 35.35 17.27 -2.32
N ARG A 190 34.15 17.86 -2.20
CA ARG A 190 33.81 18.80 -1.11
C ARG A 190 33.69 18.12 0.24
N GLN A 191 33.27 16.86 0.28
CA GLN A 191 33.07 16.13 1.54
C GLN A 191 34.34 15.41 2.02
N LEU A 192 35.08 14.75 1.12
CA LEU A 192 36.28 13.98 1.42
C LEU A 192 37.59 14.76 1.25
N GLY A 193 37.56 15.86 0.51
CA GLY A 193 38.77 16.57 0.05
C GLY A 193 39.27 16.03 -1.30
N SER A 194 39.86 16.92 -2.11
CA SER A 194 40.32 16.60 -3.47
C SER A 194 41.46 15.57 -3.50
N GLU A 195 42.40 15.66 -2.56
CA GLU A 195 43.54 14.74 -2.46
C GLU A 195 43.06 13.32 -2.16
N ARG A 196 42.18 13.19 -1.16
CA ARG A 196 41.63 11.89 -0.75
C ARG A 196 40.77 11.25 -1.82
N LEU A 197 39.94 12.02 -2.52
CA LEU A 197 39.16 11.50 -3.65
C LEU A 197 40.08 11.00 -4.77
N THR A 198 41.20 11.67 -5.03
CA THR A 198 42.14 11.28 -6.09
C THR A 198 42.80 9.92 -5.79
N GLU A 199 43.04 9.62 -4.51
CA GLU A 199 43.53 8.31 -4.06
C GLU A 199 42.45 7.23 -4.19
N LEU A 200 41.22 7.54 -3.78
CA LEU A 200 40.12 6.56 -3.74
C LEU A 200 39.48 6.29 -5.11
N GLN A 201 39.53 7.23 -6.06
CA GLN A 201 38.80 7.11 -7.33
C GLN A 201 39.30 5.99 -8.25
N ALA A 202 40.55 5.57 -8.09
CA ALA A 202 41.16 4.51 -8.88
C ALA A 202 41.03 3.12 -8.21
N LEU A 203 40.69 3.08 -6.92
CA LEU A 203 40.57 1.82 -6.18
C LEU A 203 39.26 1.08 -6.51
N PRO A 204 39.28 -0.26 -6.48
CA PRO A 204 38.06 -1.06 -6.41
C PRO A 204 37.25 -0.70 -5.16
N LEU A 205 35.92 -0.75 -5.26
CA LEU A 205 35.01 -0.41 -4.15
C LEU A 205 35.24 -1.27 -2.89
N ASP A 206 35.67 -2.53 -3.05
CA ASP A 206 35.97 -3.42 -1.94
C ASP A 206 37.20 -2.99 -1.12
N GLU A 207 38.12 -2.23 -1.72
CA GLU A 207 39.35 -1.76 -1.07
C GLU A 207 39.18 -0.39 -0.42
N ILE A 208 38.02 0.26 -0.60
CA ILE A 208 37.73 1.55 0.02
C ILE A 208 37.63 1.36 1.55
N PRO A 209 38.31 2.19 2.35
CA PRO A 209 38.25 2.10 3.80
C PRO A 209 36.82 2.16 4.33
N LEU A 210 36.50 1.30 5.30
CA LEU A 210 35.19 1.23 5.97
C LEU A 210 34.75 2.58 6.56
N GLN A 211 35.69 3.45 6.94
CA GLN A 211 35.44 4.79 7.46
C GLN A 211 34.91 5.76 6.40
N GLU A 212 35.30 5.58 5.14
CA GLU A 212 34.93 6.47 4.04
C GLU A 212 33.66 6.02 3.32
N LYS A 213 33.36 4.72 3.40
CA LYS A 213 32.12 4.13 2.86
C LYS A 213 30.85 4.93 3.19
N PRO A 214 30.56 5.33 4.45
CA PRO A 214 29.32 6.05 4.76
C PRO A 214 29.22 7.40 4.04
N ASN A 215 30.33 8.15 3.94
CA ASN A 215 30.36 9.44 3.23
C ASN A 215 30.11 9.24 1.73
N VAL A 216 30.77 8.25 1.12
CA VAL A 216 30.58 7.93 -0.29
C VAL A 216 29.15 7.46 -0.58
N VAL A 217 28.62 6.55 0.25
CA VAL A 217 27.24 6.07 0.16
C VAL A 217 26.25 7.23 0.25
N GLN A 218 26.47 8.19 1.14
CA GLN A 218 25.59 9.35 1.28
C GLN A 218 25.53 10.16 -0.02
N GLU A 219 26.67 10.47 -0.64
CA GLU A 219 26.70 11.27 -1.87
C GLU A 219 26.18 10.52 -3.09
N LEU A 220 26.48 9.21 -3.20
CA LEU A 220 25.86 8.34 -4.19
C LEU A 220 24.33 8.35 -4.04
N GLY A 221 23.87 8.27 -2.79
CA GLY A 221 22.45 8.34 -2.44
C GLY A 221 21.78 9.64 -2.87
N ARG A 222 22.39 10.79 -2.56
CA ARG A 222 21.88 12.11 -2.97
C ARG A 222 21.82 12.26 -4.49
N ALA A 223 22.87 11.82 -5.19
CA ALA A 223 22.93 11.87 -6.64
C ALA A 223 21.84 10.97 -7.29
N ALA A 224 21.68 9.75 -6.78
CA ALA A 224 20.65 8.83 -7.24
C ALA A 224 19.25 9.38 -6.94
N GLN A 225 19.01 9.87 -5.73
CA GLN A 225 17.73 10.45 -5.32
C GLN A 225 17.31 11.60 -6.24
N ASN A 226 18.20 12.55 -6.50
CA ASN A 226 17.93 13.67 -7.40
C ASN A 226 17.61 13.19 -8.83
N ARG A 227 18.38 12.24 -9.36
CA ARG A 227 18.12 11.64 -10.68
C ARG A 227 16.75 10.96 -10.73
N ILE A 228 16.43 10.14 -9.74
CA ILE A 228 15.15 9.43 -9.63
C ILE A 228 13.99 10.42 -9.52
N TYR A 229 14.09 11.42 -8.65
CA TYR A 229 13.02 12.41 -8.44
C TYR A 229 12.78 13.26 -9.67
N ARG A 230 13.85 13.66 -10.37
CA ARG A 230 13.72 14.39 -11.64
C ARG A 230 13.03 13.55 -12.71
N GLN A 231 13.43 12.29 -12.87
CA GLN A 231 12.80 11.38 -13.83
C GLN A 231 11.33 11.16 -13.48
N LEU A 232 11.02 11.00 -12.19
CA LEU A 232 9.67 10.80 -11.70
C LEU A 232 8.78 12.03 -11.95
N LEU A 233 9.29 13.23 -11.66
CA LEU A 233 8.60 14.49 -11.91
C LEU A 233 8.31 14.66 -13.40
N LEU A 234 9.33 14.55 -14.26
CA LEU A 234 9.16 14.68 -15.71
C LEU A 234 8.20 13.65 -16.28
N GLY A 235 8.36 12.38 -15.89
CA GLY A 235 7.50 11.29 -16.36
C GLY A 235 6.04 11.51 -15.97
N THR A 236 5.81 11.88 -14.70
CA THR A 236 4.45 12.11 -14.20
C THR A 236 3.81 13.34 -14.85
N ILE A 237 4.54 14.46 -14.96
CA ILE A 237 4.03 15.66 -15.65
C ILE A 237 3.68 15.34 -17.10
N THR A 238 4.54 14.60 -17.81
CA THR A 238 4.30 14.24 -19.21
C THR A 238 3.04 13.38 -19.36
N GLU A 239 2.90 12.35 -18.53
CA GLU A 239 1.75 11.44 -18.53
C GLU A 239 0.44 12.18 -18.24
N THR A 240 0.38 12.94 -17.14
CA THR A 240 -0.83 13.67 -16.75
C THR A 240 -1.16 14.81 -17.70
N TRP A 241 -0.17 15.42 -18.35
CA TRP A 241 -0.40 16.44 -19.37
C TRP A 241 -1.07 15.87 -20.63
N VAL A 242 -0.65 14.70 -21.09
CA VAL A 242 -1.30 14.02 -22.24
C VAL A 242 -2.75 13.68 -21.90
N GLU A 243 -3.01 13.21 -20.69
CA GLU A 243 -4.37 12.94 -20.23
C GLU A 243 -5.21 14.23 -20.14
N TYR A 244 -4.64 15.32 -19.63
CA TYR A 244 -5.28 16.63 -19.60
C TYR A 244 -5.65 17.14 -21.01
N LEU A 245 -4.75 17.03 -21.99
CA LEU A 245 -5.05 17.40 -23.37
C LEU A 245 -6.20 16.57 -23.95
N THR A 246 -6.24 15.28 -23.64
CA THR A 246 -7.33 14.39 -24.05
C THR A 246 -8.66 14.81 -23.41
N LYS A 247 -8.64 15.16 -22.12
CA LYS A 247 -9.81 15.71 -21.40
C LYS A 247 -10.26 17.06 -22.00
N MET A 248 -9.33 17.93 -22.40
CA MET A 248 -9.64 19.21 -23.05
C MET A 248 -10.31 19.04 -24.41
N GLU A 249 -9.86 18.08 -25.22
CA GLU A 249 -10.50 17.80 -26.52
C GLU A 249 -11.92 17.26 -26.32
N ALA A 250 -12.11 16.33 -25.39
CA ALA A 250 -13.45 15.84 -25.02
C ALA A 250 -14.35 16.97 -24.48
N LEU A 251 -13.80 17.88 -23.66
CA LEU A 251 -14.51 19.05 -23.16
C LEU A 251 -14.97 19.94 -24.31
N ARG A 252 -14.11 20.20 -25.30
CA ARG A 252 -14.44 21.02 -26.47
C ARG A 252 -15.61 20.44 -27.28
N VAL A 253 -15.63 19.13 -27.48
CA VAL A 253 -16.76 18.46 -28.16
C VAL A 253 -18.04 18.58 -27.33
N SER A 254 -17.97 18.36 -26.01
CA SER A 254 -19.14 18.39 -25.13
C SER A 254 -19.72 19.80 -24.89
N ILE A 255 -18.88 20.84 -24.81
CA ILE A 255 -19.30 22.23 -24.54
C ILE A 255 -20.14 22.78 -25.70
N THR A 256 -19.88 22.28 -26.91
CA THR A 256 -20.64 22.62 -28.11
C THR A 256 -22.10 22.18 -27.96
N MET A 257 -22.37 21.07 -27.24
CA MET A 257 -23.73 20.62 -26.92
C MET A 257 -24.38 21.39 -25.76
N GLU A 258 -23.60 22.05 -24.89
CA GLU A 258 -24.12 22.91 -23.82
C GLU A 258 -24.66 24.26 -24.34
N SER A 259 -24.27 24.67 -25.56
CA SER A 259 -24.81 25.86 -26.23
C SER A 259 -26.33 25.82 -26.40
N TYR A 260 -26.92 24.62 -26.51
CA TYR A 260 -28.36 24.41 -26.54
C TYR A 260 -29.07 24.81 -25.24
N ALA A 261 -28.35 24.95 -24.12
CA ALA A 261 -28.88 25.34 -22.83
C ALA A 261 -28.80 26.85 -22.55
N GLN A 262 -28.62 27.70 -23.59
CA GLN A 262 -28.56 29.16 -23.49
C GLN A 262 -27.46 29.72 -22.57
N ARG A 263 -26.44 28.92 -22.25
CA ARG A 263 -25.23 29.36 -21.54
C ARG A 263 -24.15 29.67 -22.55
N ASP A 264 -23.36 30.72 -22.31
CA ASP A 264 -22.21 31.06 -23.15
C ASP A 264 -21.17 29.92 -23.11
N PRO A 265 -20.95 29.20 -24.22
CA PRO A 265 -20.03 28.06 -24.27
C PRO A 265 -18.59 28.46 -23.98
N LEU A 266 -18.18 29.68 -24.33
CA LEU A 266 -16.83 30.16 -24.10
C LEU A 266 -16.55 30.35 -22.60
N VAL A 267 -17.51 30.91 -21.88
CA VAL A 267 -17.41 31.10 -20.43
C VAL A 267 -17.37 29.74 -19.72
N GLN A 268 -18.24 28.81 -20.12
CA GLN A 268 -18.27 27.46 -19.55
C GLN A 268 -16.98 26.68 -19.84
N TYR A 269 -16.48 26.75 -21.07
CA TYR A 269 -15.20 26.14 -21.44
C TYR A 269 -14.06 26.67 -20.58
N LYS A 270 -13.93 28.00 -20.45
CA LYS A 270 -12.87 28.62 -19.62
C LYS A 270 -12.96 28.20 -18.16
N SER A 271 -14.16 28.20 -17.58
CA SER A 271 -14.38 27.81 -16.19
C SER A 271 -14.01 26.34 -15.94
N LYS A 272 -14.51 25.42 -16.79
CA LYS A 272 -14.20 23.99 -16.69
C LYS A 272 -12.72 23.71 -16.95
N ALA A 273 -12.11 24.36 -17.95
CA ALA A 273 -10.69 24.23 -18.24
C ALA A 273 -9.80 24.70 -17.08
N SER A 274 -10.13 25.83 -16.45
CA SER A 274 -9.41 26.32 -15.26
C SER A 274 -9.49 25.35 -14.08
N THR A 275 -10.65 24.72 -13.90
CA THR A 275 -10.86 23.71 -12.85
C THR A 275 -10.01 22.48 -13.13
N MET A 276 -10.08 21.92 -14.35
CA MET A 276 -9.28 20.77 -14.77
C MET A 276 -7.77 21.03 -14.68
N TYR A 277 -7.32 22.26 -14.95
CA TYR A 277 -5.91 22.64 -14.82
C TYR A 277 -5.44 22.68 -13.35
N THR A 278 -6.30 23.09 -12.44
CA THR A 278 -5.98 23.10 -10.99
C THR A 278 -5.93 21.66 -10.45
N GLU A 279 -6.86 20.82 -10.90
CA GLU A 279 -6.90 19.39 -10.59
C GLU A 279 -5.65 18.66 -11.12
N LEU A 280 -5.21 18.97 -12.34
CA LEU A 280 -3.99 18.44 -12.94
C LEU A 280 -2.77 18.61 -12.01
N PHE A 281 -2.53 19.81 -11.48
CA PHE A 281 -1.39 20.01 -10.57
C PHE A 281 -1.56 19.31 -9.21
N SER A 282 -2.79 19.12 -8.75
CA SER A 282 -3.06 18.32 -7.55
C SER A 282 -2.73 16.85 -7.78
N GLU A 283 -3.16 16.32 -8.94
CA GLU A 283 -2.91 14.95 -9.37
C GLU A 283 -1.41 14.66 -9.57
N VAL A 284 -0.69 15.59 -10.21
CA VAL A 284 0.77 15.50 -10.37
C VAL A 284 1.45 15.42 -9.01
N ARG A 285 1.12 16.32 -8.06
CA ARG A 285 1.72 16.33 -6.72
C ARG A 285 1.47 15.02 -5.98
N GLN A 286 0.21 14.55 -5.95
CA GLN A 286 -0.16 13.32 -5.26
C GLN A 286 0.52 12.09 -5.88
N THR A 287 0.58 12.03 -7.22
CA THR A 287 1.19 10.92 -7.95
C THR A 287 2.70 10.86 -7.74
N VAL A 288 3.37 12.01 -7.78
CA VAL A 288 4.82 12.11 -7.52
C VAL A 288 5.14 11.64 -6.10
N ILE A 289 4.44 12.15 -5.09
CA ILE A 289 4.66 11.74 -3.69
C ILE A 289 4.42 10.23 -3.53
N SER A 290 3.30 9.73 -4.05
CA SER A 290 2.98 8.29 -3.99
C SER A 290 4.05 7.42 -4.66
N ARG A 291 4.51 7.80 -5.86
CA ARG A 291 5.54 7.06 -6.59
C ARG A 291 6.90 7.16 -5.91
N MET A 292 7.25 8.31 -5.30
CA MET A 292 8.47 8.49 -4.51
C MET A 292 8.56 7.49 -3.36
N PHE A 293 7.49 7.37 -2.55
CA PHE A 293 7.47 6.44 -1.41
C PHE A 293 7.39 4.96 -1.81
N ARG A 294 6.85 4.66 -3.00
CA ARG A 294 6.74 3.28 -3.51
C ARG A 294 7.95 2.84 -4.32
N TYR A 295 8.84 3.77 -4.67
CA TYR A 295 10.02 3.46 -5.46
C TYR A 295 10.93 2.53 -4.67
N ARG A 296 11.19 1.35 -5.22
CA ARG A 296 12.16 0.40 -4.68
C ARG A 296 13.29 0.28 -5.69
N PRO A 297 14.54 0.59 -5.30
CA PRO A 297 15.67 0.24 -6.15
C PRO A 297 15.72 -1.28 -6.29
N ASN A 298 16.31 -1.76 -7.39
CA ASN A 298 16.67 -3.17 -7.48
C ASN A 298 17.87 -3.41 -6.55
N LEU A 299 17.61 -3.68 -5.26
CA LEU A 299 18.64 -4.13 -4.33
C LEU A 299 18.86 -5.65 -4.47
N PRO A 300 20.09 -6.14 -4.27
CA PRO A 300 20.35 -7.57 -4.07
C PRO A 300 19.51 -8.14 -2.92
N ALA A 301 19.23 -9.45 -2.97
CA ALA A 301 18.29 -10.14 -2.08
C ALA A 301 18.58 -9.96 -0.57
N ASP A 302 19.84 -9.71 -0.18
CA ASP A 302 20.26 -9.59 1.22
C ASP A 302 19.67 -8.35 1.92
N PHE A 303 19.36 -7.28 1.18
CA PHE A 303 18.70 -6.07 1.71
C PHE A 303 17.18 -6.04 1.47
N SER A 304 16.65 -6.95 0.67
CA SER A 304 15.20 -7.15 0.53
C SER A 304 14.58 -7.57 1.87
N GLY A 305 15.33 -8.31 2.71
CA GLY A 305 14.86 -8.79 4.02
C GLY A 305 14.42 -7.68 4.99
N THR A 306 15.12 -6.54 5.01
CA THR A 306 14.79 -5.41 5.92
C THR A 306 13.59 -4.59 5.42
N LEU A 307 13.40 -4.47 4.11
CA LEU A 307 12.21 -3.83 3.50
C LEU A 307 11.00 -4.77 3.38
N SER A 308 11.23 -6.09 3.47
CA SER A 308 10.21 -7.14 3.49
C SER A 308 9.72 -7.47 4.90
N GLY A 309 10.53 -7.16 5.94
CA GLY A 309 10.12 -7.16 7.34
C GLY A 309 8.97 -6.20 7.66
N ALA A 310 8.74 -5.21 6.80
CA ALA A 310 7.58 -4.32 6.83
C ALA A 310 6.40 -4.86 5.99
N GLY A 311 6.02 -6.13 6.16
CA GLY A 311 4.66 -6.67 5.96
C GLY A 311 3.93 -6.45 4.63
N VAL A 312 4.54 -5.84 3.61
CA VAL A 312 4.01 -5.76 2.26
C VAL A 312 4.81 -6.75 1.43
N SER A 313 4.39 -8.02 1.46
CA SER A 313 4.60 -8.88 0.30
C SER A 313 3.75 -8.30 -0.82
N PRO A 314 4.33 -7.76 -1.91
CA PRO A 314 3.63 -7.84 -3.17
C PRO A 314 3.57 -9.33 -3.47
N ALA A 315 2.38 -9.84 -3.76
CA ALA A 315 2.27 -11.08 -4.50
C ALA A 315 3.02 -10.86 -5.82
N ALA A 316 4.31 -11.18 -5.84
CA ALA A 316 5.09 -11.25 -7.05
C ALA A 316 4.51 -12.43 -7.82
N SER A 317 3.77 -12.09 -8.86
CA SER A 317 3.61 -12.93 -10.03
C SER A 317 4.99 -13.32 -10.52
N SER A 318 5.50 -14.45 -10.03
CA SER A 318 6.46 -15.26 -10.76
C SER A 318 5.72 -15.80 -11.99
N GLY A 319 5.60 -14.95 -13.00
CA GLY A 319 5.37 -15.39 -14.37
C GLY A 319 6.61 -16.18 -14.78
N GLU A 320 6.56 -17.49 -14.58
CA GLU A 320 7.36 -18.40 -15.38
C GLU A 320 7.02 -18.11 -16.85
N SER A 321 7.93 -17.43 -17.55
CA SER A 321 7.97 -17.47 -19.00
C SER A 321 8.03 -18.94 -19.41
N PRO A 322 7.14 -19.43 -20.30
CA PRO A 322 7.15 -20.82 -20.69
C PRO A 322 8.43 -21.09 -21.47
N ARG A 323 9.31 -21.92 -20.90
CA ARG A 323 10.41 -22.56 -21.62
C ARG A 323 9.81 -23.31 -22.80
N ALA A 324 10.18 -22.89 -24.00
CA ALA A 324 9.90 -23.63 -25.23
C ALA A 324 10.39 -25.09 -25.08
N PRO A 325 9.60 -26.10 -25.50
CA PRO A 325 10.06 -27.47 -25.42
C PRO A 325 11.11 -27.72 -26.51
N GLN A 326 12.34 -28.01 -26.09
CA GLN A 326 13.36 -28.62 -26.93
C GLN A 326 12.86 -30.01 -27.33
N ALA A 327 12.60 -30.18 -28.63
CA ALA A 327 12.26 -31.46 -29.22
C ALA A 327 13.50 -32.38 -29.21
N ASN A 328 13.51 -33.34 -28.28
CA ASN A 328 14.41 -34.49 -28.38
C ASN A 328 13.79 -35.54 -29.29
N ALA A 329 14.48 -35.80 -30.40
CA ALA A 329 14.22 -36.88 -31.32
C ALA A 329 14.62 -38.24 -30.71
N ALA A 330 13.89 -39.26 -31.16
CA ALA A 330 14.21 -40.69 -31.14
C ALA A 330 14.07 -41.45 -29.81
N GLN A 331 12.98 -42.23 -29.70
CA GLN A 331 13.10 -43.68 -29.81
C GLN A 331 11.76 -44.34 -30.17
N GLN A 332 11.76 -44.99 -31.34
CA GLN A 332 10.72 -45.87 -31.84
C GLN A 332 10.56 -47.09 -30.93
N LYS A 333 9.33 -47.41 -30.51
CA LYS A 333 8.90 -48.81 -30.35
C LYS A 333 7.53 -49.03 -30.99
N ARG A 334 7.60 -49.67 -32.16
CA ARG A 334 6.50 -50.36 -32.84
C ARG A 334 5.95 -51.50 -31.96
N ARG A 335 4.61 -51.61 -31.88
CA ARG A 335 3.81 -52.83 -32.20
C ARG A 335 2.32 -52.55 -31.91
N LYS A 336 1.50 -52.46 -32.97
CA LYS A 336 0.49 -53.45 -33.43
C LYS A 336 -0.69 -53.58 -32.44
N ARG A 337 -1.81 -52.90 -32.71
CA ARG A 337 -3.03 -53.41 -33.41
C ARG A 337 -3.67 -54.61 -32.68
N HIS A 338 -4.85 -54.38 -32.12
CA HIS A 338 -6.11 -54.80 -32.76
C HIS A 338 -7.12 -53.66 -32.67
#